data_AF-F7NLG2-F1
#
_entry.id   AF-F7NLG2-F1
#
_cell.length_a   1.000
_cell.length_b   1.000
_cell.length_c   1.000
_cell.angle_alpha   90.00
_cell.angle_beta   90.00
_cell.angle_gamma   90.00
#
_symmetry.space_group_name_H-M   'P 1'
#
loop_
_entity.id
_entity.type
_entity.pdbx_description
1 polymer ?
#
loop_
_entity_poly.entity_id
_entity_poly.type
_entity_poly.pdbx_seq_one_letter_code
_entity_poly.pdbx_strand_id
1 'polypeptide(L)' 'MSKYKDSWGLYPWFLEEGEHLIFPSDFDNFKKLSPHGKVFKCIDEVDGYLVLQYGKDIFRVKSDLYKIVDKPRFEMG' A
#
# COMPACT_ATOMS: atom_id res chain seq x y z
N MET A 1 6.17 1.45 -18.06
CA MET A 1 5.12 2.34 -17.53
C MET A 1 4.61 1.69 -16.26
N SER A 2 4.93 2.28 -15.10
CA SER A 2 4.58 1.69 -13.80
C SER A 2 3.07 1.70 -13.61
N LYS A 3 2.47 0.50 -13.57
CA LYS A 3 1.02 0.26 -13.65
C LYS A 3 0.22 0.82 -12.46
N TYR A 4 0.91 1.17 -11.37
CA TYR A 4 0.33 1.59 -10.09
C TYR A 4 0.72 3.02 -9.68
N LYS A 5 1.53 3.73 -10.48
CA LYS A 5 2.02 5.07 -10.13
C LYS A 5 0.88 6.09 -10.08
N ASP A 6 0.85 6.89 -9.02
CA ASP A 6 -0.21 7.85 -8.66
C ASP A 6 -1.60 7.21 -8.39
N SER A 7 -1.64 5.89 -8.20
CA SER A 7 -2.87 5.18 -7.85
C SER A 7 -3.11 5.18 -6.34
N TRP A 8 -4.37 5.06 -5.95
CA TRP A 8 -4.77 4.87 -4.56
C TRP A 8 -5.23 3.44 -4.40
N GLY A 9 -4.81 2.80 -3.32
CA GLY A 9 -5.06 1.39 -3.10
C GLY A 9 -5.15 1.06 -1.62
N LEU A 10 -5.92 0.04 -1.33
CA LEU A 10 -5.88 -0.61 -0.03
C LEU A 10 -4.77 -1.65 -0.05
N TYR A 11 -4.10 -1.79 1.07
CA TYR A 11 -3.15 -2.87 1.29
C TYR A 11 -3.61 -3.69 2.50
N PRO A 12 -4.57 -4.63 2.32
CA PRO A 12 -5.14 -5.43 3.40
C PRO A 12 -4.16 -6.53 3.81
N TRP A 13 -2.95 -6.14 4.24
CA TRP A 13 -1.95 -7.08 4.72
C TRP A 13 -2.26 -7.54 6.14
N PHE A 14 -2.14 -8.84 6.37
CA PHE A 14 -2.31 -9.50 7.65
C PHE A 14 -1.03 -10.27 8.03
N LEU A 15 -0.82 -10.49 9.33
CA LEU A 15 0.28 -11.31 9.84
C LEU A 15 0.31 -12.72 9.23
N GLU A 16 -0.85 -13.25 8.86
CA GLU A 16 -1.02 -14.57 8.23
C GLU A 16 -0.46 -14.65 6.81
N GLU A 17 -0.41 -13.53 6.07
CA GLU A 17 0.12 -13.50 4.71
C GLU A 17 1.65 -13.43 4.68
N GLY A 18 2.27 -13.10 5.83
CA GLY A 18 3.70 -13.14 6.03
C GLY A 18 4.40 -11.79 5.82
N GLU A 19 5.47 -11.59 6.60
CA GLU A 19 6.25 -10.35 6.61
C GLU A 19 7.10 -10.14 5.35
N HIS A 20 7.31 -11.19 4.55
CA HIS A 20 8.10 -11.16 3.32
C HIS A 20 7.52 -10.24 2.23
N LEU A 21 6.25 -9.85 2.36
CA LEU A 21 5.56 -8.95 1.45
C LEU A 21 5.87 -7.48 1.71
N ILE A 22 6.43 -7.14 2.87
CA ILE A 22 6.75 -5.77 3.27
C ILE A 22 8.25 -5.70 3.56
N PHE A 23 8.87 -4.58 3.25
CA PHE A 23 10.28 -4.40 3.55
C PHE A 23 10.51 -4.45 5.07
N PRO A 24 11.50 -5.21 5.60
CA PRO A 24 11.64 -5.47 7.03
C PRO A 24 11.88 -4.21 7.88
N SER A 25 12.54 -3.17 7.34
CA SER A 25 12.66 -1.87 8.03
C SER A 25 11.33 -1.14 8.18
N ASP A 26 10.43 -1.33 7.23
CA ASP A 26 9.13 -0.66 7.17
C ASP A 26 8.04 -1.48 7.88
N PHE A 27 8.27 -2.78 8.05
CA PHE A 27 7.35 -3.77 8.61
C PHE A 27 6.84 -3.44 10.01
N ASP A 28 7.75 -3.15 10.96
CA ASP A 28 7.35 -2.86 12.34
C ASP A 28 6.42 -1.64 12.42
N ASN A 29 6.74 -0.61 11.63
CA ASN A 29 5.97 0.63 11.60
C ASN A 29 4.64 0.42 10.85
N PHE A 30 4.65 -0.35 9.76
CA PHE A 30 3.44 -0.73 9.01
C PHE A 30 2.47 -1.57 9.87
N LYS A 31 2.99 -2.51 10.66
CA LYS A 31 2.23 -3.31 11.62
C LYS A 31 1.61 -2.44 12.72
N LYS A 32 2.39 -1.51 13.28
CA LYS A 32 1.90 -0.55 14.31
C LYS A 32 0.84 0.39 13.77
N LEU A 33 0.94 0.79 12.50
CA LEU A 33 -0.03 1.66 11.82
C LEU A 33 -1.41 1.01 11.69
N SER A 34 -1.47 -0.33 11.66
CA SER A 34 -2.65 -1.12 11.32
C SER A 34 -3.19 -0.77 9.92
N PRO A 35 -2.69 -1.43 8.85
CA PRO A 35 -3.00 -1.07 7.46
C PRO A 35 -4.43 -1.47 7.06
N HIS A 36 -5.12 -2.26 7.89
CA HIS A 36 -6.48 -2.72 7.67
C HIS A 36 -7.45 -1.54 7.53
N GLY A 37 -8.04 -1.37 6.35
CA GLY A 37 -8.96 -0.27 6.03
C GLY A 37 -8.28 1.08 5.74
N LYS A 38 -6.95 1.16 5.69
CA LYS A 38 -6.22 2.38 5.30
C LYS A 38 -5.88 2.37 3.81
N VAL A 39 -6.14 3.50 3.17
CA VAL A 39 -5.78 3.73 1.76
C VAL A 39 -4.38 4.33 1.71
N PHE A 40 -3.54 3.73 0.89
CA PHE A 40 -2.19 4.16 0.61
C PHE A 40 -2.10 4.72 -0.81
N LYS A 41 -1.31 5.78 -0.97
CA LYS A 41 -1.00 6.34 -2.29
C LYS A 41 0.23 5.64 -2.84
N CYS A 42 0.12 4.93 -3.95
CA CYS A 42 1.28 4.40 -4.63
C CYS A 42 1.95 5.54 -5.41
N ILE A 43 3.08 6.03 -4.91
CA ILE A 43 3.81 7.14 -5.50
C ILE A 43 4.85 6.67 -6.53
N ASP A 44 5.36 5.45 -6.38
CA ASP A 44 6.37 4.90 -7.28
C ASP A 44 6.43 3.36 -7.17
N GLU A 45 7.28 2.73 -7.99
CA GLU A 45 7.54 1.29 -7.96
C GLU A 45 9.04 1.08 -8.23
N VAL A 46 9.74 0.48 -7.27
CA VAL A 46 11.19 0.30 -7.32
C VAL A 46 11.50 -1.17 -7.09
N ASP A 47 12.22 -1.80 -8.02
CA ASP A 47 12.70 -3.19 -7.88
C ASP A 47 11.56 -4.21 -7.63
N GLY A 48 10.39 -3.98 -8.21
CA GLY A 48 9.20 -4.83 -7.99
C GLY A 48 8.55 -4.67 -6.61
N TYR A 49 8.89 -3.60 -5.89
CA TYR A 49 8.17 -3.14 -4.70
C TYR A 49 7.43 -1.84 -5.01
N LEU A 50 6.15 -1.79 -4.62
CA LEU A 50 5.36 -0.58 -4.63
C LEU A 50 5.78 0.33 -3.48
N VAL A 51 5.99 1.59 -3.82
CA VAL A 51 6.29 2.66 -2.87
C VAL A 51 4.98 3.31 -2.48
N LEU A 52 4.47 2.90 -1.32
CA LEU A 52 3.23 3.37 -0.74
C LEU A 52 3.50 4.51 0.23
N GLN A 53 2.87 5.66 -0.02
CA GLN A 53 2.90 6.81 0.87
C GLN A 53 1.61 6.88 1.70
N TYR A 54 1.76 7.08 3.00
CA TYR A 54 0.65 7.33 3.92
C TYR A 54 1.00 8.50 4.84
N GLY A 55 0.36 9.64 4.60
CA GLY A 55 0.68 10.87 5.33
C GLY A 55 2.10 11.34 5.02
N LYS A 56 3.01 11.21 5.99
CA LYS A 56 4.43 11.57 5.86
C LYS A 56 5.34 10.34 5.74
N ASP A 57 4.81 9.15 5.98
CA ASP A 57 5.56 7.90 5.97
C ASP A 57 5.51 7.27 4.59
N ILE A 58 6.59 6.57 4.24
CA ILE A 58 6.75 5.85 2.98
C ILE A 58 7.09 4.40 3.32
N PHE A 59 6.38 3.47 2.70
CA PHE A 59 6.50 2.05 2.92
C PHE A 59 6.74 1.34 1.58
N ARG A 60 7.63 0.35 1.58
CA ARG A 60 7.90 -0.48 0.40
C ARG A 60 7.28 -1.84 0.59
N VAL A 61 6.34 -2.18 -0.28
CA VAL A 61 5.58 -3.44 -0.19
C VAL A 61 5.49 -4.12 -1.55
N LYS A 62 5.24 -5.42 -1.58
CA LYS A 62 5.00 -6.16 -2.82
C LYS A 62 3.64 -5.78 -3.41
N SER A 63 3.52 -5.87 -4.73
CA SER A 63 2.25 -5.64 -5.43
C SER A 63 1.22 -6.76 -5.20
N ASP A 64 1.61 -7.86 -4.56
CA ASP A 64 0.80 -9.07 -4.36
C ASP A 64 -0.56 -8.78 -3.68
N LEU A 65 -0.53 -7.98 -2.61
CA LEU A 65 -1.73 -7.58 -1.87
C LEU A 65 -2.25 -6.19 -2.21
N TYR A 66 -1.59 -5.50 -3.15
CA TYR A 66 -1.98 -4.14 -3.47
C TYR A 66 -3.23 -4.11 -4.32
N LYS A 67 -4.33 -3.69 -3.69
CA LYS A 67 -5.63 -3.61 -4.33
C LYS A 67 -5.90 -2.15 -4.68
N ILE A 68 -5.74 -1.81 -5.95
CA ILE A 68 -6.13 -0.50 -6.47
C ILE A 68 -7.61 -0.31 -6.14
N VAL A 69 -7.91 0.77 -5.42
CA VAL A 69 -9.27 1.22 -5.24
C VAL A 69 -9.47 2.37 -6.20
N ASP A 70 -10.41 2.22 -7.12
CA ASP A 70 -10.91 3.37 -7.85
C ASP A 70 -11.44 4.34 -6.78
N LYS A 71 -11.01 5.61 -6.84
CA LYS A 71 -11.46 6.64 -5.90
C LYS A 71 -12.97 6.45 -5.75
N PRO A 72 -13.53 6.36 -4.53
CA PRO A 72 -14.96 6.16 -4.41
C PRO A 72 -15.60 7.30 -5.21
N ARG A 73 -16.30 6.95 -6.30
CA ARG A 73 -17.26 7.83 -6.95
C ARG A 73 -18.31 8.09 -5.88
N PHE A 74 -18.05 9.05 -4.99
CA PHE A 74 -19.10 9.73 -4.26
C PHE A 74 -19.87 10.53 -5.30
N GLU A 75 -20.71 9.82 -6.06
CA GLU A 75 -21.81 10.39 -6.81
C GLU A 75 -22.99 10.39 -5.83
N MET A 76 -22.93 11.29 -4.85
CA MET A 76 -24.12 11.68 -4.09
C MET A 76 -24.90 12.65 -4.98
N GLY A 77 -25.83 12.09 -5.75
CA GLY A 77 -26.91 12.83 -6.39
C GLY A 77 -28.09 13.06 -5.45
#